data_AF-A0A3R6ZLN4-F1
#
_entry.id   AF-A0A3R6ZLN4-F1
#
_cell.length_a   1.000
_cell.length_b   1.000
_cell.length_c   1.000
_cell.angle_alpha   90.00
_cell.angle_beta   90.00
_cell.angle_gamma   90.00
#
_symmetry.space_group_name_H-M   'P 1'
#
loop_
_entity.id
_entity.type
_entity.pdbx_description
1 polymer ?
#
loop_
_entity_poly.entity_id
_entity_poly.type
_entity_poly.pdbx_seq_one_letter_code
_entity_poly.pdbx_strand_id
1 'polypeptide(L)'
;MTESAPAPAAQPALTCEEKKAVGSLSAREHFRIRFFYGDKMVDSLLKLPLTMEAVPVDEGTQCLHLELWLKEQFLIPQDQSVFAVVPVLEAYSPPMPLMLLNTIAFRILQELPTPDAPLPILDYALVVRPLSNLNTPIPPATDEASPFHAIDGLQPQRYGTAAVGEITPCHVQKATTSPLKPLMASKGRYVGFSCDPNREYLQLRHPLRSAGTVWPRPYFHEKNQAEFASNMLTLLNLLDGIGRDCMEAICAVLNVDRSFVFDDLLDDVSPPPATEAEVTATDESCRYGASVLRVYNYRNKKEAVDQSPSARMDLHMSCGSHADLGLVTVSPCATLPGLQMWNLDRMLWTDVESDASTLHFSVFAGETLGYITNGLIQAPLHRVPATVVEDEATRRMSMPYFLRARPQACLNPTRPKDVPPLTVRDLMEERIFKTRPWRREASATTPDY
;
A
#
# COMPACT_ATOMS: atom_id res chain seq x y z
N MET A 1 -48.98 -19.77 -12.28
CA MET A 1 -48.18 -18.68 -12.87
C MET A 1 -46.83 -18.73 -12.18
N THR A 2 -45.81 -19.21 -12.87
CA THR A 2 -44.43 -19.26 -12.39
C THR A 2 -43.79 -17.92 -12.66
N GLU A 3 -43.47 -17.15 -11.62
CA GLU A 3 -42.65 -15.94 -11.74
C GLU A 3 -41.25 -16.35 -12.24
N SER A 4 -40.90 -15.89 -13.43
CA SER A 4 -39.56 -16.00 -13.98
C SER A 4 -38.64 -15.09 -13.18
N ALA A 5 -37.53 -15.62 -12.68
CA ALA A 5 -36.46 -14.81 -12.12
C ALA A 5 -36.03 -13.72 -13.12
N PRO A 6 -35.75 -12.48 -12.67
CA PRO A 6 -35.30 -11.42 -13.55
C PRO A 6 -34.00 -11.83 -14.24
N ALA A 7 -33.91 -11.55 -15.54
CA ALA A 7 -32.70 -11.79 -16.31
C ALA A 7 -31.50 -11.05 -15.68
N PRO A 8 -30.31 -11.66 -15.63
CA PRO A 8 -29.13 -10.97 -15.12
C PRO A 8 -28.89 -9.70 -15.94
N ALA A 9 -28.68 -8.57 -15.25
CA ALA A 9 -28.36 -7.31 -15.89
C ALA A 9 -27.18 -7.50 -16.85
N ALA A 10 -27.32 -7.01 -18.08
CA ALA A 10 -26.25 -7.09 -19.07
C ALA A 10 -25.01 -6.37 -18.53
N GLN A 11 -23.88 -7.07 -18.51
CA GLN A 11 -22.61 -6.50 -18.08
C GLN A 11 -22.24 -5.31 -18.98
N PRO A 12 -21.94 -4.15 -18.41
CA PRO A 12 -21.56 -2.99 -19.19
C PRO A 12 -20.14 -3.13 -19.77
N ALA A 13 -19.94 -2.49 -20.92
CA ALA A 13 -18.75 -2.65 -21.73
C ALA A 13 -17.53 -1.92 -21.15
N LEU A 14 -16.34 -2.54 -21.27
CA LEU A 14 -15.04 -1.93 -20.94
C LEU A 14 -14.83 -0.58 -21.65
N THR A 15 -14.10 0.33 -20.99
CA THR A 15 -13.66 1.61 -21.59
C THR A 15 -12.65 1.39 -22.71
N CYS A 16 -12.41 2.42 -23.54
CA CYS A 16 -11.44 2.33 -24.65
C CYS A 16 -10.01 2.02 -24.18
N GLU A 17 -9.58 2.56 -23.04
CA GLU A 17 -8.24 2.32 -22.51
C GLU A 17 -8.09 0.93 -21.91
N GLU A 18 -9.10 0.43 -21.20
CA GLU A 18 -9.13 -0.95 -20.71
C GLU A 18 -9.14 -1.95 -21.86
N LYS A 19 -9.94 -1.70 -22.91
CA LYS A 19 -9.92 -2.51 -24.13
C LYS A 19 -8.54 -2.55 -24.76
N LYS A 20 -7.83 -1.43 -24.78
CA LYS A 20 -6.45 -1.36 -25.29
C LYS A 20 -5.48 -2.15 -24.41
N ALA A 21 -5.61 -2.04 -23.09
CA ALA A 21 -4.72 -2.71 -22.14
C ALA A 21 -4.96 -4.23 -22.08
N VAL A 22 -6.23 -4.66 -22.04
CA VAL A 22 -6.66 -6.06 -22.21
C VAL A 22 -6.21 -6.60 -23.56
N GLY A 23 -6.42 -5.84 -24.64
CA GLY A 23 -5.97 -6.21 -25.98
C GLY A 23 -4.45 -6.36 -26.07
N SER A 24 -3.68 -5.50 -25.39
CA SER A 24 -2.22 -5.62 -25.36
C SER A 24 -1.75 -6.87 -24.61
N LEU A 25 -2.44 -7.29 -23.55
CA LEU A 25 -2.12 -8.52 -22.83
C LEU A 25 -2.44 -9.75 -23.69
N SER A 26 -3.64 -9.77 -24.27
CA SER A 26 -4.12 -10.86 -25.13
C SER A 26 -3.28 -11.05 -26.39
N ALA A 27 -2.75 -9.97 -26.97
CA ALA A 27 -1.89 -10.04 -28.15
C ALA A 27 -0.47 -10.58 -27.88
N ARG A 28 -0.04 -10.70 -26.62
CA ARG A 28 1.31 -11.16 -26.27
C ARG A 28 1.41 -12.68 -26.19
N GLU A 29 2.63 -13.16 -26.32
CA GLU A 29 2.96 -14.56 -26.03
C GLU A 29 2.68 -14.93 -24.56
N HIS A 30 2.70 -16.22 -24.25
CA HIS A 30 2.42 -16.70 -22.90
C HIS A 30 3.48 -16.20 -21.92
N PHE A 31 3.03 -15.72 -20.76
CA PHE A 31 3.92 -15.37 -19.67
C PHE A 31 4.41 -16.63 -18.99
N ARG A 32 5.73 -16.77 -18.83
CA ARG A 32 6.31 -17.87 -18.06
C ARG A 32 6.31 -17.52 -16.58
N ILE A 33 5.57 -18.29 -15.79
CA ILE A 33 5.42 -18.10 -14.35
C ILE A 33 5.78 -19.40 -13.63
N ARG A 34 6.66 -19.30 -12.64
CA ARG A 34 7.00 -20.39 -11.73
C ARG A 34 6.26 -20.20 -10.41
N PHE A 35 5.46 -21.19 -10.05
CA PHE A 35 4.75 -21.23 -8.78
C PHE A 35 5.48 -22.12 -7.79
N PHE A 36 5.47 -21.72 -6.52
CA PHE A 36 6.13 -22.43 -5.43
C PHE A 36 5.15 -22.68 -4.28
N TYR A 37 5.16 -23.88 -3.72
CA TYR A 37 4.41 -24.21 -2.51
C TYR A 37 5.11 -25.34 -1.77
N GLY A 38 5.43 -25.12 -0.50
CA GLY A 38 6.34 -26.00 0.24
C GLY A 38 7.73 -26.04 -0.42
N ASP A 39 8.22 -27.24 -0.70
CA ASP A 39 9.48 -27.51 -1.39
C ASP A 39 9.31 -27.71 -2.91
N LYS A 40 8.08 -27.72 -3.42
CA LYS A 40 7.76 -27.97 -4.83
C LYS A 40 7.75 -26.68 -5.63
N MET A 41 8.24 -26.77 -6.87
CA MET A 41 8.14 -25.73 -7.90
C MET A 41 7.48 -26.30 -9.15
N VAL A 42 6.59 -25.52 -9.77
CA VAL A 42 5.91 -25.86 -11.02
C VAL A 42 6.02 -24.69 -11.99
N ASP A 43 6.46 -24.97 -13.22
CA ASP A 43 6.59 -24.00 -14.30
C ASP A 43 5.31 -23.98 -15.15
N SER A 44 4.80 -22.79 -15.45
CA SER A 44 3.54 -22.58 -16.18
C SER A 44 3.73 -21.57 -17.31
N LEU A 45 3.11 -21.83 -18.46
CA LEU A 45 2.92 -20.85 -19.53
C LEU A 45 1.49 -20.32 -19.45
N LEU A 46 1.32 -19.10 -18.92
CA LEU A 46 0.02 -18.51 -18.67
C LEU A 46 -0.35 -17.53 -19.78
N LYS A 47 -1.51 -17.72 -20.41
CA LYS A 47 -2.09 -16.75 -21.34
C LYS A 47 -2.84 -15.68 -20.55
N LEU A 48 -2.49 -14.40 -20.77
CA LEU A 48 -3.13 -13.27 -20.11
C LEU A 48 -4.07 -12.53 -21.08
N PRO A 49 -5.11 -11.84 -20.57
CA PRO A 49 -5.41 -11.59 -19.16
C PRO A 49 -5.99 -12.81 -18.42
N LEU A 50 -5.84 -12.79 -17.10
CA LEU A 50 -6.68 -13.55 -16.19
C LEU A 50 -8.09 -12.98 -16.18
N THR A 51 -9.11 -13.86 -16.18
CA THR A 51 -10.52 -13.45 -16.17
C THR A 51 -11.28 -14.22 -15.10
N MET A 52 -12.32 -13.62 -14.49
CA MET A 52 -13.24 -14.37 -13.64
C MET A 52 -14.18 -15.24 -14.47
N GLU A 53 -14.58 -14.74 -15.64
CA GLU A 53 -15.48 -15.40 -16.58
C GLU A 53 -14.74 -16.28 -17.57
N ALA A 54 -15.51 -17.14 -18.25
CA ALA A 54 -14.99 -17.96 -19.33
C ALA A 54 -14.42 -17.07 -20.45
N VAL A 55 -13.25 -17.46 -20.96
CA VAL A 55 -12.52 -16.76 -22.02
C VAL A 55 -11.93 -17.82 -22.96
N PRO A 56 -11.87 -17.59 -24.29
CA PRO A 56 -11.14 -18.46 -25.20
C PRO A 56 -9.68 -18.62 -24.77
N VAL A 57 -9.14 -19.83 -24.88
CA VAL A 57 -7.80 -20.19 -24.36
C VAL A 57 -6.68 -19.41 -25.04
N ASP A 58 -6.89 -19.00 -26.29
CA ASP A 58 -5.98 -18.17 -27.08
C ASP A 58 -6.10 -16.67 -26.77
N GLU A 59 -7.13 -16.26 -26.03
CA GLU A 59 -7.39 -14.87 -25.67
C GLU A 59 -7.06 -14.56 -24.20
N GLY A 60 -7.06 -15.56 -23.31
CA GLY A 60 -6.78 -15.40 -21.88
C GLY A 60 -6.89 -16.70 -21.07
N THR A 61 -6.82 -16.60 -19.74
CA THR A 61 -6.99 -17.75 -18.82
C THR A 61 -8.00 -17.42 -17.74
N GLN A 62 -8.99 -18.29 -17.54
CA GLN A 62 -9.92 -18.14 -16.42
C GLN A 62 -9.24 -18.44 -15.08
N CYS A 63 -9.43 -17.58 -14.07
CA CYS A 63 -8.85 -17.74 -12.74
C CYS A 63 -9.21 -19.07 -12.07
N LEU A 64 -10.47 -19.52 -12.22
CA LEU A 64 -10.90 -20.80 -11.67
C LEU A 64 -10.10 -21.98 -12.27
N HIS A 65 -9.83 -21.95 -13.57
CA HIS A 65 -9.02 -23.00 -14.21
C HIS A 65 -7.57 -22.99 -13.73
N LEU A 66 -6.98 -21.79 -13.58
CA LEU A 66 -5.63 -21.66 -13.00
C LEU A 66 -5.59 -22.22 -11.57
N GLU A 67 -6.56 -21.86 -10.73
CA GLU A 67 -6.63 -22.36 -9.35
C GLU A 67 -6.74 -23.89 -9.29
N LEU A 68 -7.67 -24.47 -10.05
CA LEU A 68 -7.88 -25.93 -10.08
C LEU A 68 -6.61 -26.65 -10.55
N TRP A 69 -5.95 -26.12 -11.58
CA TRP A 69 -4.68 -26.66 -12.07
C TRP A 69 -3.59 -26.56 -10.98
N LEU A 70 -3.44 -25.43 -10.30
CA LEU A 70 -2.48 -25.30 -9.20
C LEU A 70 -2.77 -26.29 -8.07
N LYS A 71 -4.04 -26.48 -7.69
CA LYS A 71 -4.42 -27.44 -6.66
C LYS A 71 -4.02 -28.87 -7.04
N GLU A 72 -4.25 -29.26 -8.29
CA GLU A 72 -3.81 -30.56 -8.81
C GLU A 72 -2.28 -30.68 -8.78
N GLN A 73 -1.56 -29.68 -9.29
CA GLN A 73 -0.11 -29.72 -9.36
C GLN A 73 0.55 -29.77 -7.98
N PHE A 74 0.01 -29.08 -6.98
CA PHE A 74 0.58 -29.02 -5.63
C PHE A 74 -0.08 -29.97 -4.62
N LEU A 75 -1.03 -30.81 -5.06
CA LEU A 75 -1.81 -31.70 -4.20
C LEU A 75 -2.49 -30.95 -3.03
N ILE A 76 -3.01 -29.75 -3.31
CA ILE A 76 -3.67 -28.91 -2.30
C ILE A 76 -5.02 -29.54 -1.95
N PRO A 77 -5.33 -29.73 -0.65
CA PRO A 77 -6.60 -30.29 -0.19
C PRO A 77 -7.84 -29.58 -0.74
N GLN A 78 -8.95 -30.29 -0.88
CA GLN A 78 -10.19 -29.73 -1.44
C GLN A 78 -10.77 -28.61 -0.57
N ASP A 79 -10.61 -28.70 0.75
CA ASP A 79 -11.04 -27.72 1.75
C ASP A 79 -10.11 -26.49 1.83
N GLN A 80 -9.08 -26.42 0.99
CA GLN A 80 -8.17 -25.29 0.88
C GLN A 80 -8.20 -24.71 -0.54
N SER A 81 -7.82 -23.44 -0.67
CA SER A 81 -7.77 -22.74 -1.95
C SER A 81 -6.55 -21.82 -2.04
N VAL A 82 -6.12 -21.57 -3.27
CA VAL A 82 -5.03 -20.64 -3.59
C VAL A 82 -5.61 -19.24 -3.70
N PHE A 83 -5.47 -18.43 -2.65
CA PHE A 83 -6.10 -17.11 -2.57
C PHE A 83 -5.23 -15.98 -3.11
N ALA A 84 -3.91 -16.14 -3.01
CA ALA A 84 -2.98 -15.09 -3.39
C ALA A 84 -1.61 -15.65 -3.78
N VAL A 85 -0.79 -14.75 -4.29
CA VAL A 85 0.62 -14.98 -4.59
C VAL A 85 1.48 -13.92 -3.92
N VAL A 86 2.70 -14.33 -3.54
CA VAL A 86 3.74 -13.45 -3.00
C VAL A 86 5.02 -13.70 -3.80
N PRO A 87 5.78 -12.67 -4.21
CA PRO A 87 7.04 -12.91 -4.90
C PRO A 87 8.01 -13.69 -4.02
N VAL A 88 8.64 -14.72 -4.58
CA VAL A 88 9.50 -15.65 -3.81
C VAL A 88 10.66 -14.93 -3.12
N LEU A 89 11.25 -13.93 -3.78
CA LEU A 89 12.41 -13.19 -3.25
C LEU A 89 12.03 -12.14 -2.20
N GLU A 90 10.74 -11.94 -1.93
CA GLU A 90 10.22 -10.88 -1.07
C GLU A 90 9.01 -11.36 -0.27
N ALA A 91 9.22 -12.34 0.61
CA ALA A 91 8.17 -12.94 1.43
C ALA A 91 7.40 -11.97 2.35
N TYR A 92 7.99 -10.80 2.66
CA TYR A 92 7.31 -9.73 3.40
C TYR A 92 6.35 -8.89 2.53
N SER A 93 6.33 -9.12 1.21
CA SER A 93 5.41 -8.42 0.31
C SER A 93 3.96 -8.72 0.66
N PRO A 94 3.05 -7.77 0.40
CA PRO A 94 1.63 -8.03 0.58
C PRO A 94 1.19 -9.22 -0.29
N PRO A 95 0.31 -10.09 0.23
CA PRO A 95 -0.29 -11.15 -0.57
C PRO A 95 -1.20 -10.54 -1.63
N MET A 96 -0.93 -10.86 -2.89
CA MET A 96 -1.63 -10.30 -4.04
C MET A 96 -2.66 -11.26 -4.59
N PRO A 97 -3.91 -10.84 -4.84
CA PRO A 97 -4.85 -11.68 -5.57
C PRO A 97 -4.29 -12.08 -6.92
N LEU A 98 -4.59 -13.30 -7.40
CA LEU A 98 -4.14 -13.79 -8.71
C LEU A 98 -4.45 -12.78 -9.82
N MET A 99 -5.61 -12.14 -9.78
CA MET A 99 -6.01 -11.15 -10.78
C MET A 99 -5.08 -9.93 -10.88
N LEU A 100 -4.30 -9.62 -9.83
CA LEU A 100 -3.31 -8.54 -9.88
C LEU A 100 -2.13 -8.86 -10.82
N LEU A 101 -1.96 -10.13 -11.21
CA LEU A 101 -1.01 -10.53 -12.26
C LEU A 101 -1.29 -9.82 -13.59
N ASN A 102 -2.53 -9.45 -13.89
CA ASN A 102 -2.85 -8.64 -15.07
C ASN A 102 -2.19 -7.26 -15.01
N THR A 103 -2.30 -6.58 -13.87
CA THR A 103 -1.69 -5.27 -13.65
C THR A 103 -0.16 -5.37 -13.70
N ILE A 104 0.40 -6.39 -13.08
CA ILE A 104 1.85 -6.67 -13.08
C ILE A 104 2.36 -6.88 -14.51
N ALA A 105 1.73 -7.80 -15.25
CA ALA A 105 2.11 -8.10 -16.62
C ALA A 105 1.97 -6.89 -17.54
N PHE A 106 0.88 -6.14 -17.41
CA PHE A 106 0.66 -4.94 -18.21
C PHE A 106 1.76 -3.91 -18.00
N ARG A 107 2.15 -3.63 -16.75
CA ARG A 107 3.25 -2.70 -16.44
C ARG A 107 4.60 -3.20 -16.97
N ILE A 108 4.87 -4.50 -16.88
CA ILE A 108 6.07 -5.09 -17.50
C ILE A 108 6.10 -4.80 -19.00
N LEU A 109 4.98 -4.97 -19.70
CA LEU A 109 4.90 -4.69 -21.14
C LEU A 109 5.16 -3.22 -21.49
N GLN A 110 4.74 -2.29 -20.64
CA GLN A 110 4.98 -0.85 -20.84
C GLN A 110 6.47 -0.46 -20.73
N GLU A 111 7.26 -1.27 -20.04
CA GLU A 111 8.69 -1.00 -19.77
C GLU A 111 9.63 -1.79 -20.68
N LEU A 112 9.10 -2.65 -21.55
CA LEU A 112 9.93 -3.36 -22.49
C LEU A 112 10.61 -2.36 -23.44
N PRO A 113 11.93 -2.52 -23.70
CA PRO A 113 12.66 -1.61 -24.57
C PRO A 113 12.14 -1.66 -26.01
N THR A 114 11.61 -2.81 -26.43
CA THR A 114 10.94 -3.01 -27.72
C THR A 114 9.73 -3.93 -27.53
N PRO A 115 8.71 -3.84 -28.39
CA PRO A 115 7.57 -4.74 -28.35
C PRO A 115 7.97 -6.22 -28.41
N ASP A 116 9.05 -6.57 -29.11
CA ASP A 116 9.50 -7.95 -29.29
C ASP A 116 10.53 -8.41 -28.23
N ALA A 117 10.80 -7.59 -27.21
CA ALA A 117 11.71 -7.98 -26.15
C ALA A 117 11.18 -9.20 -25.38
N PRO A 118 12.07 -10.13 -24.98
CA PRO A 118 11.68 -11.35 -24.27
C PRO A 118 11.04 -11.02 -22.92
N LEU A 119 9.97 -11.74 -22.59
CA LEU A 119 9.29 -11.59 -21.31
C LEU A 119 10.14 -12.17 -20.16
N PRO A 120 10.21 -11.50 -19.00
CA PRO A 120 10.88 -12.06 -17.83
C PRO A 120 10.08 -13.25 -17.26
N ILE A 121 10.79 -14.17 -16.61
CA ILE A 121 10.15 -15.22 -15.81
C ILE A 121 9.71 -14.64 -14.47
N LEU A 122 8.48 -14.91 -14.06
CA LEU A 122 7.93 -14.45 -12.79
C LEU A 122 7.88 -15.58 -11.76
N ASP A 123 8.36 -15.33 -10.55
CA ASP A 123 8.45 -16.33 -9.48
C ASP A 123 7.54 -15.98 -8.30
N TYR A 124 6.57 -16.83 -8.03
CA TYR A 124 5.56 -16.60 -6.99
C TYR A 124 5.37 -17.80 -6.06
N ALA A 125 5.40 -17.54 -4.76
CA ALA A 125 4.92 -18.46 -3.74
C ALA A 125 3.39 -18.38 -3.63
N LEU A 126 2.74 -19.54 -3.50
CA LEU A 126 1.30 -19.64 -3.31
C LEU A 126 0.92 -19.35 -1.86
N VAL A 127 -0.13 -18.56 -1.67
CA VAL A 127 -0.77 -18.35 -0.37
C VAL A 127 -2.03 -19.20 -0.34
N VAL A 128 -1.96 -20.30 0.40
CA VAL A 128 -3.04 -21.28 0.55
C VAL A 128 -3.72 -21.09 1.91
N ARG A 129 -5.06 -21.17 1.92
CA ARG A 129 -5.89 -20.97 3.11
C ARG A 129 -7.13 -21.88 3.10
N PRO A 130 -7.70 -22.18 4.28
CA PRO A 130 -8.95 -22.94 4.40
C PRO A 130 -10.16 -22.20 3.83
N LEU A 131 -11.03 -22.92 3.13
CA LEU A 131 -12.31 -22.43 2.60
C LEU A 131 -13.35 -22.16 3.70
N SER A 132 -13.15 -22.70 4.91
CA SER A 132 -14.05 -22.48 6.06
C SER A 132 -14.25 -21.00 6.38
N ASN A 133 -13.29 -20.15 6.02
CA ASN A 133 -13.31 -18.71 6.32
C ASN A 133 -14.19 -17.91 5.35
N LEU A 134 -14.57 -18.48 4.20
CA LEU A 134 -15.43 -17.80 3.22
C LEU A 134 -16.88 -17.66 3.69
N ASN A 135 -17.37 -18.60 4.51
CA ASN A 135 -18.76 -18.64 4.96
C ASN A 135 -19.01 -17.84 6.24
N THR A 136 -17.97 -17.35 6.90
CA THR A 136 -18.10 -16.52 8.11
C THR A 136 -18.21 -15.05 7.67
N PRO A 137 -19.29 -14.31 7.97
CA PRO A 137 -19.42 -12.88 7.65
C PRO A 137 -18.38 -12.02 8.39
N ILE A 138 -18.02 -10.85 7.84
CA ILE A 138 -17.06 -9.92 8.50
C ILE A 138 -18.01 -9.21 9.43
N PRO A 139 -17.71 -9.15 10.73
CA PRO A 139 -18.50 -8.29 11.61
C PRO A 139 -18.56 -6.90 10.99
N PRO A 140 -19.75 -6.26 10.94
CA PRO A 140 -19.87 -4.92 10.36
C PRO A 140 -18.84 -3.99 11.01
N ALA A 141 -18.41 -2.91 10.33
CA ALA A 141 -17.38 -2.03 10.87
C ALA A 141 -17.79 -1.39 12.22
N THR A 142 -19.08 -1.41 12.56
CA THR A 142 -19.64 -1.04 13.86
C THR A 142 -19.35 -2.02 15.01
N ASP A 143 -18.91 -3.24 14.71
CA ASP A 143 -18.56 -4.27 15.70
C ASP A 143 -17.07 -4.19 16.05
N GLU A 144 -16.73 -4.14 17.35
CA GLU A 144 -15.36 -4.06 17.86
C GLU A 144 -14.48 -5.26 17.43
N ALA A 145 -15.08 -6.42 17.15
CA ALA A 145 -14.36 -7.59 16.65
C ALA A 145 -14.04 -7.51 15.15
N SER A 146 -14.57 -6.51 14.43
CA SER A 146 -14.28 -6.32 13.01
C SER A 146 -12.82 -5.90 12.79
N PRO A 147 -12.10 -6.49 11.83
CA PRO A 147 -10.76 -6.02 11.46
C PRO A 147 -10.79 -4.61 10.84
N PHE A 148 -11.96 -4.12 10.46
CA PHE A 148 -12.19 -2.77 9.94
C PHE A 148 -12.90 -1.88 10.95
N HIS A 149 -12.96 -2.29 12.22
CA HIS A 149 -13.50 -1.44 13.27
C HIS A 149 -12.70 -0.14 13.34
N ALA A 150 -13.39 0.97 13.16
CA ALA A 150 -12.75 2.27 13.10
C ALA A 150 -12.43 2.74 14.52
N ILE A 151 -11.24 3.33 14.71
CA ILE A 151 -10.77 3.72 16.04
C ILE A 151 -11.27 5.14 16.35
N ASP A 152 -11.84 5.36 17.52
CA ASP A 152 -12.26 6.70 17.98
C ASP A 152 -11.04 7.56 18.39
N GLY A 153 -10.87 8.69 17.71
CA GLY A 153 -9.85 9.71 17.92
C GLY A 153 -9.76 10.27 19.34
N LEU A 154 -10.85 10.21 20.11
CA LEU A 154 -10.91 10.71 21.48
C LEU A 154 -10.51 9.66 22.53
N GLN A 155 -10.47 8.37 22.18
CA GLN A 155 -10.18 7.28 23.13
C GLN A 155 -9.18 6.21 22.62
N PRO A 156 -7.98 6.60 22.17
CA PRO A 156 -7.02 5.65 21.62
C PRO A 156 -6.51 4.57 22.61
N GLN A 157 -6.63 4.80 23.93
CA GLN A 157 -5.97 3.99 24.97
C GLN A 157 -6.73 2.71 25.41
N ARG A 158 -7.94 2.43 24.91
CA ARG A 158 -8.79 1.33 25.45
C ARG A 158 -8.63 -0.04 24.78
N TYR A 159 -7.94 -0.15 23.65
CA TYR A 159 -7.91 -1.40 22.86
C TYR A 159 -6.60 -2.17 23.02
N GLY A 160 -6.34 -2.69 24.21
CA GLY A 160 -5.10 -3.41 24.49
C GLY A 160 -5.26 -4.53 25.50
N THR A 161 -5.83 -5.66 25.07
CA THR A 161 -5.51 -7.01 25.60
C THR A 161 -6.21 -8.08 24.76
N ALA A 162 -5.52 -8.71 23.82
CA ALA A 162 -5.95 -10.00 23.26
C ALA A 162 -4.73 -10.94 23.17
N ALA A 163 -4.97 -12.18 23.57
CA ALA A 163 -4.00 -13.14 24.08
C ALA A 163 -2.95 -13.62 23.06
N VAL A 164 -1.74 -13.82 23.59
CA VAL A 164 -0.54 -14.31 22.93
C VAL A 164 -0.66 -15.81 22.64
N GLY A 165 -0.56 -16.19 21.36
CA GLY A 165 -0.22 -17.55 20.94
C GLY A 165 1.26 -17.59 20.53
N GLU A 166 2.02 -18.52 21.10
CA GLU A 166 3.45 -18.71 20.80
C GLU A 166 3.66 -19.10 19.33
N ILE A 167 4.55 -18.39 18.62
CA ILE A 167 5.03 -18.78 17.28
C ILE A 167 6.54 -18.59 17.19
N THR A 168 7.22 -19.65 16.76
CA THR A 168 8.66 -19.81 16.64
C THR A 168 9.25 -19.04 15.44
N PRO A 169 10.44 -18.41 15.56
CA PRO A 169 11.05 -17.69 14.45
C PRO A 169 11.76 -18.63 13.45
N CYS A 170 11.60 -18.37 12.15
CA CYS A 170 12.30 -19.07 11.06
C CYS A 170 13.39 -18.20 10.40
N HIS A 171 14.46 -18.85 9.98
CA HIS A 171 15.75 -18.28 9.53
C HIS A 171 15.70 -17.40 8.27
N VAL A 172 16.48 -16.32 8.31
CA VAL A 172 16.75 -15.39 7.19
C VAL A 172 17.94 -15.90 6.36
N GLN A 173 17.78 -16.04 5.04
CA GLN A 173 18.88 -16.31 4.11
C GLN A 173 19.49 -15.01 3.54
N LYS A 174 20.82 -15.02 3.38
CA LYS A 174 21.67 -13.90 2.94
C LYS A 174 21.48 -13.58 1.44
N ALA A 175 21.30 -12.29 1.13
CA ALA A 175 21.48 -11.75 -0.22
C ALA A 175 22.77 -10.91 -0.28
N THR A 176 23.54 -11.05 -1.35
CA THR A 176 24.79 -10.32 -1.62
C THR A 176 24.53 -9.06 -2.43
N THR A 177 25.03 -7.89 -2.00
CA THR A 177 25.09 -6.67 -2.82
C THR A 177 26.39 -5.88 -2.59
N SER A 178 26.87 -5.30 -3.70
CA SER A 178 28.05 -4.44 -3.83
C SER A 178 27.81 -3.01 -3.31
N PRO A 179 28.86 -2.26 -2.90
CA PRO A 179 28.70 -0.99 -2.19
C PRO A 179 28.35 0.19 -3.12
N LEU A 180 27.32 0.95 -2.74
CA LEU A 180 26.90 2.20 -3.39
C LEU A 180 27.59 3.41 -2.72
N LYS A 181 27.87 4.44 -3.53
CA LYS A 181 28.49 5.71 -3.12
C LYS A 181 27.49 6.58 -2.33
N PRO A 182 27.94 7.40 -1.37
CA PRO A 182 27.07 8.26 -0.59
C PRO A 182 26.51 9.40 -1.46
N LEU A 183 25.19 9.49 -1.55
CA LEU A 183 24.47 10.55 -2.25
C LEU A 183 24.16 11.74 -1.33
N MET A 184 24.30 12.95 -1.86
CA MET A 184 23.94 14.21 -1.24
C MET A 184 22.44 14.29 -0.94
N ALA A 185 22.06 15.15 0.02
CA ALA A 185 20.70 15.38 0.55
C ALA A 185 19.59 15.19 -0.50
N SER A 186 18.60 14.36 -0.16
CA SER A 186 17.57 13.98 -1.13
C SER A 186 16.71 15.18 -1.51
N LYS A 187 16.38 15.24 -2.80
CA LYS A 187 15.29 16.09 -3.32
C LYS A 187 13.89 15.63 -2.84
N GLY A 188 13.80 14.67 -1.90
CA GLY A 188 12.62 13.84 -1.62
C GLY A 188 11.79 14.23 -0.39
N ARG A 189 11.97 15.42 0.18
CA ARG A 189 11.09 15.93 1.26
C ARG A 189 10.28 17.13 0.79
N TYR A 190 9.56 16.94 -0.32
CA TYR A 190 8.67 17.98 -0.85
C TYR A 190 7.57 18.34 0.16
N VAL A 191 7.25 19.64 0.24
CA VAL A 191 6.10 20.21 0.97
C VAL A 191 5.47 21.22 0.02
N GLY A 192 4.17 21.13 -0.18
CA GLY A 192 3.46 21.98 -1.14
C GLY A 192 2.33 21.27 -1.88
N PHE A 193 1.80 21.93 -2.90
CA PHE A 193 0.67 21.46 -3.70
C PHE A 193 1.13 20.72 -4.97
N SER A 194 0.51 19.58 -5.23
CA SER A 194 0.75 18.75 -6.41
C SER A 194 -0.56 18.19 -6.96
N CYS A 195 -0.57 17.71 -8.19
CA CYS A 195 -1.73 17.09 -8.79
C CYS A 195 -1.36 16.01 -9.82
N ASP A 196 -2.30 15.10 -10.03
CA ASP A 196 -2.27 14.07 -11.06
C ASP A 196 -3.65 14.03 -11.79
N PRO A 197 -3.84 13.18 -12.82
CA PRO A 197 -5.11 13.10 -13.55
C PRO A 197 -6.33 12.69 -12.72
N ASN A 198 -6.14 12.07 -11.56
CA ASN A 198 -7.18 11.53 -10.71
C ASN A 198 -7.47 12.41 -9.49
N ARG A 199 -6.50 13.19 -9.02
CA ARG A 199 -6.60 13.95 -7.76
C ARG A 199 -5.62 15.13 -7.72
N GLU A 200 -5.90 16.05 -6.81
CA GLU A 200 -4.96 17.08 -6.38
C GLU A 200 -4.69 16.94 -4.89
N TYR A 201 -3.53 17.36 -4.42
CA TYR A 201 -3.17 17.21 -3.02
C TYR A 201 -2.20 18.26 -2.50
N LEU A 202 -2.40 18.60 -1.23
CA LEU A 202 -1.42 19.32 -0.42
C LEU A 202 -0.61 18.30 0.39
N GLN A 203 0.71 18.37 0.27
CA GLN A 203 1.64 17.57 1.06
C GLN A 203 2.29 18.41 2.15
N LEU A 204 2.23 17.92 3.39
CA LEU A 204 2.79 18.54 4.58
C LEU A 204 3.70 17.55 5.31
N ARG A 205 4.73 18.07 5.96
CA ARG A 205 5.71 17.29 6.74
C ARG A 205 6.08 18.10 7.98
N HIS A 206 6.50 17.42 9.03
CA HIS A 206 6.95 18.09 10.25
C HIS A 206 8.15 19.01 9.97
N PRO A 207 8.11 20.29 10.36
CA PRO A 207 9.30 21.14 10.35
C PRO A 207 10.27 20.67 11.42
N LEU A 208 11.46 20.22 11.02
CA LEU A 208 12.42 19.67 11.97
C LEU A 208 13.11 20.79 12.75
N ARG A 209 13.18 20.62 14.08
CA ARG A 209 13.94 21.53 14.94
C ARG A 209 15.43 21.51 14.62
N SER A 210 16.00 20.32 14.38
CA SER A 210 17.39 20.14 13.97
C SER A 210 17.74 20.89 12.68
N ALA A 211 16.76 21.09 11.80
CA ALA A 211 16.91 21.81 10.55
C ALA A 211 16.73 23.33 10.68
N GLY A 212 16.51 23.85 11.91
CA GLY A 212 16.21 25.27 12.13
C GLY A 212 14.96 25.76 11.40
N THR A 213 14.01 24.88 11.04
CA THR A 213 12.86 25.29 10.22
C THR A 213 11.84 26.03 11.06
N VAL A 214 11.87 27.36 10.99
CA VAL A 214 10.93 28.24 11.68
C VAL A 214 9.49 27.99 11.20
N TRP A 215 8.54 27.94 12.14
CA TRP A 215 7.12 27.77 11.85
C TRP A 215 6.24 28.76 12.65
N PRO A 216 5.19 29.37 12.05
CA PRO A 216 4.78 29.29 10.65
C PRO A 216 5.80 29.90 9.68
N ARG A 217 5.78 29.44 8.43
CA ARG A 217 6.65 30.00 7.38
C ARG A 217 6.19 31.41 6.97
N PRO A 218 7.09 32.31 6.52
CA PRO A 218 6.77 33.69 6.15
C PRO A 218 5.56 33.84 5.21
N TYR A 219 5.43 32.96 4.23
CA TYR A 219 4.32 33.00 3.26
C TYR A 219 2.92 32.77 3.89
N PHE A 220 2.82 32.16 5.08
CA PHE A 220 1.56 32.08 5.82
C PHE A 220 1.21 33.40 6.51
N HIS A 221 2.20 34.17 6.94
CA HIS A 221 1.98 35.50 7.52
C HIS A 221 1.50 36.50 6.47
N GLU A 222 2.14 36.50 5.29
CA GLU A 222 1.80 37.41 4.18
C GLU A 222 0.36 37.25 3.68
N LYS A 223 -0.23 36.05 3.84
CA LYS A 223 -1.61 35.75 3.41
C LYS A 223 -2.63 35.77 4.54
N ASN A 224 -2.24 36.19 5.75
CA ASN A 224 -3.09 36.12 6.95
C ASN A 224 -3.62 34.68 7.22
N GLN A 225 -2.79 33.67 6.95
CA GLN A 225 -3.09 32.24 7.10
C GLN A 225 -2.30 31.59 8.25
N ALA A 226 -1.80 32.38 9.20
CA ALA A 226 -1.03 31.87 10.34
C ALA A 226 -1.84 30.89 11.20
N GLU A 227 -3.15 31.16 11.39
CA GLU A 227 -4.06 30.26 12.12
C GLU A 227 -4.19 28.90 11.42
N PHE A 228 -4.36 28.89 10.10
CA PHE A 228 -4.39 27.66 9.31
C PHE A 228 -3.10 26.86 9.46
N ALA A 229 -1.93 27.52 9.41
CA ALA A 229 -0.64 26.87 9.61
C ALA A 229 -0.49 26.25 11.02
N SER A 230 -0.96 26.95 12.05
CA SER A 230 -0.99 26.42 13.41
C SER A 230 -1.90 25.21 13.54
N ASN A 231 -3.11 25.26 12.96
CA ASN A 231 -4.05 24.14 12.98
C ASN A 231 -3.49 22.91 12.24
N MET A 232 -2.81 23.10 11.11
CA MET A 232 -2.15 22.01 10.38
C MET A 232 -0.99 21.39 11.17
N LEU A 233 -0.21 22.18 11.92
CA LEU A 233 0.85 21.64 12.78
C LEU A 233 0.26 20.85 13.96
N THR A 234 -0.81 21.34 14.57
CA THR A 234 -1.56 20.61 15.61
C THR A 234 -2.07 19.27 15.09
N LEU A 235 -2.67 19.26 13.90
CA LEU A 235 -3.14 18.03 13.25
C LEU A 235 -1.99 17.06 12.98
N LEU A 236 -0.87 17.54 12.43
CA LEU A 236 0.33 16.74 12.20
C LEU A 236 0.87 16.09 13.49
N ASN A 237 0.93 16.85 14.60
CA ASN A 237 1.38 16.33 15.89
C ASN A 237 0.43 15.25 16.42
N LEU A 238 -0.88 15.45 16.30
CA LEU A 238 -1.88 14.47 16.73
C LEU A 238 -1.76 13.16 15.95
N LEU A 239 -1.68 13.22 14.63
CA LEU A 239 -1.58 12.04 13.77
C LEU A 239 -0.23 11.31 13.94
N ASP A 240 0.85 12.06 14.16
CA ASP A 240 2.16 11.48 14.51
C ASP A 240 2.13 10.74 15.85
N GLY A 241 1.50 11.34 16.87
CA GLY A 241 1.31 10.71 18.17
C GLY A 241 0.57 9.38 18.07
N ILE A 242 -0.56 9.34 17.34
CA ILE A 242 -1.33 8.11 17.11
C ILE A 242 -0.46 7.04 16.43
N GLY A 243 0.26 7.40 15.36
CA GLY A 243 1.15 6.47 14.68
C GLY A 243 2.25 5.91 15.58
N ARG A 244 2.81 6.75 16.46
CA ARG A 244 3.82 6.36 17.44
C ARG A 244 3.26 5.45 18.53
N ASP A 245 2.05 5.70 19.02
CA ASP A 245 1.37 4.82 19.98
C ASP A 245 1.16 3.42 19.39
N CYS A 246 0.81 3.32 18.10
CA CYS A 246 0.76 2.03 17.41
C CYS A 246 2.13 1.34 17.37
N MET A 247 3.21 2.08 17.10
CA MET A 247 4.57 1.52 17.10
C MET A 247 5.01 1.08 18.50
N GLU A 248 4.63 1.81 19.56
CA GLU A 248 4.88 1.43 20.96
C GLU A 248 4.20 0.10 21.28
N ALA A 249 2.92 -0.05 20.91
CA ALA A 249 2.17 -1.30 21.09
C ALA A 249 2.82 -2.47 20.34
N ILE A 250 3.27 -2.27 19.09
CA ILE A 250 3.99 -3.28 18.31
C ILE A 250 5.30 -3.67 18.99
N CYS A 251 6.08 -2.71 19.49
CA CYS A 251 7.33 -2.98 20.20
C CYS A 251 7.06 -3.86 21.44
N ALA A 252 6.02 -3.54 22.20
CA ALA A 252 5.64 -4.29 23.39
C ALA A 252 5.17 -5.73 23.06
N VAL A 253 4.32 -5.89 22.04
CA VAL A 253 3.72 -7.20 21.70
C VAL A 253 4.72 -8.12 21.00
N LEU A 254 5.52 -7.59 20.07
CA LEU A 254 6.47 -8.39 19.28
C LEU A 254 7.88 -8.43 19.87
N ASN A 255 8.10 -7.78 21.02
CA ASN A 255 9.41 -7.64 21.64
C ASN A 255 10.47 -7.06 20.67
N VAL A 256 10.06 -6.05 19.88
CA VAL A 256 10.96 -5.29 19.02
C VAL A 256 11.65 -4.23 19.89
N ASP A 257 12.95 -4.04 19.68
CA ASP A 257 13.72 -3.03 20.40
C ASP A 257 13.14 -1.63 20.17
N ARG A 258 12.59 -1.06 21.25
CA ARG A 258 11.99 0.26 21.26
C ARG A 258 12.99 1.36 20.88
N SER A 259 14.23 1.27 21.36
CA SER A 259 15.26 2.29 21.07
C SER A 259 15.60 2.30 19.58
N PHE A 260 15.69 1.13 18.96
CA PHE A 260 15.84 1.01 17.51
C PHE A 260 14.68 1.70 16.76
N VAL A 261 13.43 1.47 17.15
CA VAL A 261 12.28 2.07 16.47
C VAL A 261 12.20 3.59 16.68
N PHE A 262 12.32 4.06 17.92
CA PHE A 262 12.04 5.46 18.25
C PHE A 262 13.25 6.39 18.11
N ASP A 263 14.44 5.90 18.36
CA ASP A 263 15.67 6.73 18.36
C ASP A 263 16.41 6.61 17.01
N ASP A 264 16.42 5.40 16.42
CA ASP A 264 17.15 5.13 15.17
C ASP A 264 16.28 5.23 13.91
N LEU A 265 15.01 4.79 13.94
CA LEU A 265 14.17 4.85 12.73
C LEU A 265 13.40 6.16 12.58
N LEU A 266 12.75 6.66 13.63
CA LEU A 266 11.86 7.82 13.54
C LEU A 266 12.59 9.17 13.66
N ASP A 267 11.94 10.24 13.18
CA ASP A 267 12.42 11.60 13.40
C ASP A 267 12.19 12.04 14.86
N ASP A 268 12.97 13.04 15.29
CA ASP A 268 12.77 13.74 16.55
C ASP A 268 11.46 14.55 16.53
N VAL A 269 10.80 14.64 17.70
CA VAL A 269 9.48 15.29 17.88
C VAL A 269 9.59 16.66 18.53
N SER A 270 10.79 17.20 18.72
CA SER A 270 10.93 18.52 19.32
C SER A 270 10.20 19.58 18.49
N PRO A 271 9.51 20.53 19.13
CA PRO A 271 8.76 21.55 18.42
C PRO A 271 9.71 22.39 17.55
N PRO A 272 9.25 22.83 16.35
CA PRO A 272 10.04 23.72 15.51
C PRO A 272 10.34 25.04 16.24
N PRO A 273 11.43 25.73 15.89
CA PRO A 273 11.69 27.09 16.36
C PRO A 273 10.52 28.02 15.98
N ALA A 274 10.07 28.86 16.92
CA ALA A 274 9.06 29.89 16.62
C ALA A 274 9.69 31.15 16.01
N THR A 275 10.99 31.37 16.27
CA THR A 275 11.75 32.53 15.81
C THR A 275 13.15 32.14 15.33
N GLU A 276 13.75 32.97 14.46
CA GLU A 276 15.14 32.77 14.01
C GLU A 276 16.15 32.79 15.18
N ALA A 277 15.83 33.50 16.26
CA ALA A 277 16.68 33.57 17.46
C ALA A 277 16.77 32.23 18.22
N GLU A 278 15.77 31.35 18.05
CA GLU A 278 15.75 30.01 18.64
C GLU A 278 16.55 28.98 17.83
N VAL A 279 17.03 29.34 16.63
CA VAL A 279 17.82 28.47 15.78
C VAL A 279 19.28 28.49 16.25
N THR A 280 19.67 27.46 17.00
CA THR A 280 21.05 27.35 17.54
C THR A 280 21.99 26.53 16.65
N ALA A 281 21.44 25.65 15.82
CA ALA A 281 22.17 24.81 14.88
C ALA A 281 21.24 24.39 13.72
N THR A 282 21.81 24.16 12.53
CA THR A 282 21.07 23.80 11.33
C THR A 282 21.69 22.57 10.67
N ASP A 283 20.93 21.48 10.62
CA ASP A 283 21.22 20.33 9.78
C ASP A 283 20.74 20.61 8.35
N GLU A 284 21.70 20.85 7.45
CA GLU A 284 21.39 21.14 6.04
C GLU A 284 20.98 19.88 5.24
N SER A 285 21.16 18.68 5.81
CA SER A 285 20.84 17.43 5.12
C SER A 285 19.34 17.15 5.03
N CYS A 286 18.54 17.76 5.89
CA CYS A 286 17.09 17.62 5.88
C CYS A 286 16.39 18.87 6.41
N ARG A 287 15.32 19.31 5.74
CA ARG A 287 14.52 20.47 6.18
C ARG A 287 13.25 20.08 6.95
N TYR A 288 12.61 19.02 6.49
CA TYR A 288 11.35 18.52 7.03
C TYR A 288 11.50 17.04 7.39
N GLY A 289 10.60 16.49 8.20
CA GLY A 289 10.57 15.09 8.58
C GLY A 289 10.28 14.14 7.41
N ALA A 290 10.61 12.87 7.62
CA ALA A 290 10.34 11.75 6.73
C ALA A 290 8.86 11.40 6.65
N SER A 291 8.13 11.51 7.77
CA SER A 291 6.68 11.33 7.82
C SER A 291 5.94 12.42 7.07
N VAL A 292 4.78 12.09 6.53
CA VAL A 292 4.07 12.96 5.57
C VAL A 292 2.56 12.88 5.77
N LEU A 293 1.91 14.04 5.78
CA LEU A 293 0.46 14.18 5.65
C LEU A 293 0.14 14.57 4.21
N ARG A 294 -0.84 13.89 3.59
CA ARG A 294 -1.36 14.29 2.28
C ARG A 294 -2.84 14.56 2.37
N VAL A 295 -3.24 15.80 2.11
CA VAL A 295 -4.65 16.19 2.00
C VAL A 295 -5.04 16.07 0.54
N TYR A 296 -5.76 15.01 0.19
CA TYR A 296 -6.24 14.72 -1.15
C TYR A 296 -7.62 15.33 -1.40
N ASN A 297 -7.81 15.84 -2.62
CA ASN A 297 -9.11 16.16 -3.22
C ASN A 297 -9.25 15.34 -4.53
N TYR A 298 -10.17 14.38 -4.55
CA TYR A 298 -10.32 13.44 -5.67
C TYR A 298 -11.22 14.05 -6.74
N ARG A 299 -10.79 13.97 -8.00
CA ARG A 299 -11.57 14.45 -9.14
C ARG A 299 -12.75 13.50 -9.38
N ASN A 300 -13.91 14.07 -9.62
CA ASN A 300 -15.08 13.31 -10.02
C ASN A 300 -14.82 12.61 -11.37
N LYS A 301 -15.25 11.36 -11.48
CA LYS A 301 -15.15 10.57 -12.71
C LYS A 301 -16.49 10.61 -13.44
N LYS A 302 -16.47 10.44 -14.77
CA LYS A 302 -17.71 10.31 -15.56
C LYS A 302 -18.46 9.06 -15.12
N GLU A 303 -19.79 9.13 -15.08
CA GLU A 303 -20.63 7.96 -14.78
C GLU A 303 -20.31 6.76 -15.68
N ALA A 304 -20.39 5.58 -15.09
CA ALA A 304 -20.14 4.25 -15.66
C ALA A 304 -18.68 3.91 -16.00
N VAL A 305 -17.93 3.52 -14.97
CA VAL A 305 -17.16 2.27 -15.07
C VAL A 305 -17.70 1.37 -13.98
N ASP A 306 -18.48 0.39 -14.40
CA ASP A 306 -19.08 -0.58 -13.48
C ASP A 306 -17.99 -1.33 -12.70
N GLN A 307 -18.37 -1.87 -11.55
CA GLN A 307 -17.55 -2.79 -10.75
C GLN A 307 -17.45 -4.17 -11.42
N SER A 308 -17.32 -4.21 -12.75
CA SER A 308 -17.17 -5.44 -13.51
C SER A 308 -15.99 -6.25 -12.94
N PRO A 309 -16.17 -7.54 -12.62
CA PRO A 309 -15.11 -8.40 -12.10
C PRO A 309 -13.89 -8.52 -13.05
N SER A 310 -14.06 -8.19 -14.34
CA SER A 310 -13.01 -8.19 -15.36
C SER A 310 -12.30 -6.83 -15.54
N ALA A 311 -12.84 -5.74 -14.97
CA ALA A 311 -12.28 -4.38 -15.04
C ALA A 311 -11.27 -4.08 -13.91
N ARG A 312 -10.50 -5.09 -13.46
CA ARG A 312 -9.52 -4.93 -12.36
C ARG A 312 -8.24 -4.18 -12.73
N MET A 313 -8.16 -3.58 -13.92
CA MET A 313 -7.05 -2.69 -14.23
C MET A 313 -7.26 -1.39 -13.46
N ASP A 314 -6.27 -0.98 -12.67
CA ASP A 314 -6.33 0.21 -11.80
C ASP A 314 -6.50 1.55 -12.56
N LEU A 315 -6.70 1.52 -13.88
CA LEU A 315 -6.75 2.68 -14.78
C LEU A 315 -7.84 3.70 -14.41
N HIS A 316 -9.01 3.25 -13.94
CA HIS A 316 -10.14 4.15 -13.66
C HIS A 316 -10.32 4.48 -12.17
N MET A 317 -9.50 3.91 -11.29
CA MET A 317 -9.63 4.12 -9.85
C MET A 317 -9.21 5.54 -9.47
N SER A 318 -9.92 6.15 -8.52
CA SER A 318 -9.51 7.42 -7.88
C SER A 318 -8.14 7.27 -7.21
N CYS A 319 -7.84 6.07 -6.69
CA CYS A 319 -6.52 5.61 -6.32
C CYS A 319 -6.39 4.13 -6.63
N GLY A 320 -5.41 3.76 -7.48
CA GLY A 320 -5.15 2.36 -7.83
C GLY A 320 -4.74 1.51 -6.63
N SER A 321 -4.80 0.19 -6.82
CA SER A 321 -4.39 -0.80 -5.83
C SER A 321 -2.91 -0.65 -5.48
N HIS A 322 -2.61 -0.44 -4.21
CA HIS A 322 -1.25 -0.33 -3.68
C HIS A 322 -1.21 -0.73 -2.20
N ALA A 323 0.00 -0.86 -1.65
CA ALA A 323 0.20 -0.83 -0.21
C ALA A 323 0.97 0.45 0.16
N ASP A 324 0.95 0.86 1.42
CA ASP A 324 1.72 2.03 1.84
C ASP A 324 3.16 1.66 2.15
N LEU A 325 4.08 2.61 1.98
CA LEU A 325 5.52 2.33 2.07
C LEU A 325 6.08 2.43 3.50
N GLY A 326 5.42 3.21 4.37
CA GLY A 326 5.93 3.59 5.68
C GLY A 326 5.90 2.47 6.72
N LEU A 327 5.87 2.87 7.98
CA LEU A 327 5.65 1.97 9.11
C LEU A 327 4.14 1.79 9.33
N VAL A 328 3.43 2.90 9.52
CA VAL A 328 2.00 2.93 9.82
C VAL A 328 1.35 4.08 9.06
N THR A 329 0.16 3.85 8.54
CA THR A 329 -0.72 4.89 8.01
C THR A 329 -1.86 5.12 8.98
N VAL A 330 -2.07 6.38 9.37
CA VAL A 330 -3.22 6.85 10.15
C VAL A 330 -4.10 7.66 9.21
N SER A 331 -5.31 7.19 8.95
CA SER A 331 -6.22 7.78 7.97
C SER A 331 -7.51 8.25 8.65
N PRO A 332 -7.65 9.56 8.90
CA PRO A 332 -8.93 10.13 9.33
C PRO A 332 -10.04 9.86 8.32
N CYS A 333 -11.28 9.73 8.80
CA CYS A 333 -12.44 9.51 7.95
C CYS A 333 -12.53 10.55 6.81
N ALA A 334 -12.66 10.06 5.58
CA ALA A 334 -12.86 10.89 4.41
C ALA A 334 -14.24 11.59 4.43
N THR A 335 -14.41 12.64 3.62
CA THR A 335 -15.70 13.33 3.46
C THR A 335 -16.76 12.46 2.80
N LEU A 336 -16.33 11.47 2.01
CA LEU A 336 -17.17 10.44 1.41
C LEU A 336 -16.48 9.08 1.53
N PRO A 337 -17.21 8.00 1.87
CA PRO A 337 -16.67 6.65 1.87
C PRO A 337 -16.09 6.27 0.51
N GLY A 338 -14.99 5.52 0.52
CA GLY A 338 -14.45 4.92 -0.69
C GLY A 338 -13.17 4.12 -0.50
N LEU A 339 -12.54 4.16 0.68
CA LEU A 339 -11.39 3.31 0.96
C LEU A 339 -11.80 1.83 0.98
N GLN A 340 -11.16 1.04 0.13
CA GLN A 340 -11.31 -0.41 0.07
C GLN A 340 -10.01 -1.12 0.41
N MET A 341 -10.08 -2.17 1.22
CA MET A 341 -8.94 -3.05 1.54
C MET A 341 -9.17 -4.47 1.02
N TRP A 342 -8.10 -5.08 0.50
CA TRP A 342 -8.12 -6.46 0.07
C TRP A 342 -8.14 -7.38 1.28
N ASN A 343 -9.24 -8.12 1.47
CA ASN A 343 -9.31 -9.14 2.49
C ASN A 343 -8.87 -10.49 1.90
N LEU A 344 -7.73 -11.01 2.38
CA LEU A 344 -7.15 -12.25 1.89
C LEU A 344 -8.02 -13.47 2.20
N ASP A 345 -8.66 -13.53 3.36
CA ASP A 345 -9.45 -14.70 3.79
C ASP A 345 -10.78 -14.79 3.03
N ARG A 346 -11.30 -13.66 2.57
CA ARG A 346 -12.60 -13.51 1.88
C ARG A 346 -12.50 -13.44 0.37
N MET A 347 -11.31 -13.15 -0.14
CA MET A 347 -11.06 -12.89 -1.56
C MET A 347 -11.87 -11.72 -2.14
N LEU A 348 -12.11 -10.68 -1.34
CA LEU A 348 -12.88 -9.51 -1.79
C LEU A 348 -12.30 -8.20 -1.26
N TRP A 349 -12.55 -7.15 -2.03
CA TRP A 349 -12.34 -5.77 -1.60
C TRP A 349 -13.45 -5.40 -0.61
N THR A 350 -13.07 -5.05 0.62
CA THR A 350 -14.01 -4.65 1.67
C THR A 350 -13.96 -3.14 1.87
N ASP A 351 -15.12 -2.50 1.97
CA ASP A 351 -15.24 -1.09 2.32
C ASP A 351 -14.88 -0.87 3.79
N VAL A 352 -14.03 0.13 4.05
CA VAL A 352 -13.51 0.43 5.40
C VAL A 352 -14.27 1.59 6.06
N GLU A 353 -14.77 2.51 5.23
CA GLU A 353 -15.33 3.80 5.70
C GLU A 353 -16.87 3.81 5.76
N SER A 354 -17.56 2.72 5.42
CA SER A 354 -19.02 2.71 5.23
C SER A 354 -19.81 3.14 6.47
N ASP A 355 -19.32 2.77 7.65
CA ASP A 355 -19.95 3.08 8.95
C ASP A 355 -19.09 4.02 9.82
N ALA A 356 -18.07 4.66 9.23
CA ALA A 356 -17.17 5.54 9.95
C ALA A 356 -17.79 6.92 10.23
N SER A 357 -17.51 7.49 11.40
CA SER A 357 -17.89 8.85 11.77
C SER A 357 -16.70 9.80 11.68
N THR A 358 -16.93 11.11 11.81
CA THR A 358 -15.87 12.13 11.77
C THR A 358 -14.86 12.03 12.91
N LEU A 359 -15.20 11.32 13.99
CA LEU A 359 -14.29 11.05 15.10
C LEU A 359 -13.45 9.78 14.87
N HIS A 360 -13.76 9.00 13.84
CA HIS A 360 -13.07 7.75 13.57
C HIS A 360 -11.86 7.93 12.64
N PHE A 361 -10.87 7.06 12.83
CA PHE A 361 -9.73 6.90 11.94
C PHE A 361 -9.43 5.41 11.69
N SER A 362 -8.86 5.13 10.52
CA SER A 362 -8.34 3.82 10.15
C SER A 362 -6.83 3.77 10.35
N VAL A 363 -6.30 2.66 10.85
CA VAL A 363 -4.85 2.44 10.99
C VAL A 363 -4.45 1.16 10.29
N PHE A 364 -3.38 1.22 9.51
CA PHE A 364 -2.87 0.03 8.82
C PHE A 364 -1.36 0.10 8.58
N ALA A 365 -0.75 -1.09 8.46
CA ALA A 365 0.68 -1.25 8.30
C ALA A 365 1.19 -0.81 6.92
N GLY A 366 2.43 -0.32 6.89
CA GLY A 366 3.17 -0.10 5.67
C GLY A 366 4.27 -1.14 5.43
N GLU A 367 4.90 -1.06 4.27
CA GLU A 367 5.91 -1.99 3.78
C GLU A 367 7.16 -2.03 4.65
N THR A 368 7.56 -0.89 5.21
CA THR A 368 8.71 -0.84 6.11
C THR A 368 8.42 -1.64 7.38
N LEU A 369 7.18 -1.57 7.89
CA LEU A 369 6.76 -2.39 9.03
C LEU A 369 6.72 -3.88 8.66
N GLY A 370 6.19 -4.22 7.48
CA GLY A 370 6.25 -5.58 6.95
C GLY A 370 7.67 -6.12 6.85
N TYR A 371 8.63 -5.29 6.42
CA TYR A 371 10.03 -5.68 6.36
C TYR A 371 10.63 -5.93 7.76
N ILE A 372 10.52 -4.98 8.70
CA ILE A 372 11.15 -5.12 10.03
C ILE A 372 10.50 -6.20 10.90
N THR A 373 9.25 -6.58 10.59
CA THR A 373 8.55 -7.70 11.24
C THR A 373 8.69 -9.02 10.47
N ASN A 374 9.55 -9.06 9.44
CA ASN A 374 9.78 -10.23 8.58
C ASN A 374 8.49 -10.85 8.01
N GLY A 375 7.55 -9.98 7.61
CA GLY A 375 6.27 -10.36 7.03
C GLY A 375 5.19 -10.76 8.04
N LEU A 376 5.44 -10.64 9.35
CA LEU A 376 4.42 -10.95 10.37
C LEU A 376 3.26 -9.95 10.33
N ILE A 377 3.55 -8.66 10.16
CA ILE A 377 2.53 -7.62 9.95
C ILE A 377 2.65 -7.13 8.50
N GLN A 378 1.85 -7.69 7.60
CA GLN A 378 1.88 -7.35 6.18
C GLN A 378 1.12 -6.05 5.90
N ALA A 379 1.65 -5.22 5.01
CA ALA A 379 0.94 -4.03 4.55
C ALA A 379 -0.30 -4.44 3.73
N PRO A 380 -1.52 -3.96 4.03
CA PRO A 380 -2.68 -4.34 3.26
C PRO A 380 -2.66 -3.67 1.88
N LEU A 381 -3.05 -4.43 0.85
CA LEU A 381 -3.42 -3.83 -0.41
C LEU A 381 -4.73 -3.06 -0.22
N HIS A 382 -4.74 -1.83 -0.69
CA HIS A 382 -5.89 -0.95 -0.61
C HIS A 382 -6.00 -0.09 -1.87
N ARG A 383 -7.21 0.41 -2.12
CA ARG A 383 -7.55 1.24 -3.28
C ARG A 383 -8.67 2.21 -2.92
N VAL A 384 -8.91 3.17 -3.81
CA VAL A 384 -10.11 4.00 -3.78
C VAL A 384 -10.76 3.88 -5.17
N PRO A 385 -11.94 3.24 -5.28
CA PRO A 385 -12.68 3.17 -6.52
C PRO A 385 -12.99 4.54 -7.11
N ALA A 386 -13.41 4.54 -8.38
CA ALA A 386 -13.83 5.76 -9.06
C ALA A 386 -14.88 6.52 -8.22
N THR A 387 -14.58 7.77 -7.91
CA THR A 387 -15.50 8.64 -7.16
C THR A 387 -16.44 9.27 -8.16
N VAL A 388 -17.75 9.03 -7.98
CA VAL A 388 -18.81 9.58 -8.82
C VAL A 388 -19.82 10.28 -7.92
N VAL A 389 -19.95 11.60 -8.08
CA VAL A 389 -20.88 12.45 -7.33
C VAL A 389 -21.68 13.34 -8.29
N GLU A 390 -22.92 13.67 -7.92
CA GLU A 390 -23.76 14.58 -8.71
C GLU A 390 -23.24 16.02 -8.67
N ASP A 391 -22.80 16.48 -7.50
CA ASP A 391 -22.25 17.83 -7.28
C ASP A 391 -20.74 17.78 -7.04
N GLU A 392 -19.98 18.43 -7.92
CA GLU A 392 -18.52 18.57 -7.81
C GLU A 392 -18.06 19.26 -6.53
N ALA A 393 -18.91 20.04 -5.86
CA ALA A 393 -18.60 20.63 -4.55
C ALA A 393 -18.56 19.58 -3.42
N THR A 394 -19.12 18.39 -3.65
CA THR A 394 -19.20 17.28 -2.67
C THR A 394 -18.13 16.22 -2.89
N ARG A 395 -17.07 16.52 -3.65
CA ARG A 395 -15.98 15.57 -3.93
C ARG A 395 -15.41 14.95 -2.66
N ARG A 396 -14.97 13.69 -2.81
CA ARG A 396 -14.23 13.00 -1.77
C ARG A 396 -12.95 13.77 -1.45
N MET A 397 -12.72 14.02 -0.18
CA MET A 397 -11.45 14.49 0.38
C MET A 397 -11.01 13.52 1.47
N SER A 398 -9.70 13.27 1.56
CA SER A 398 -9.13 12.43 2.61
C SER A 398 -7.76 12.96 3.01
N MET A 399 -7.30 12.64 4.22
CA MET A 399 -6.03 13.17 4.73
C MET A 399 -5.14 12.12 5.43
N PRO A 400 -4.70 11.05 4.71
CA PRO A 400 -3.83 10.05 5.31
C PRO A 400 -2.49 10.67 5.77
N TYR A 401 -2.12 10.32 6.99
CA TYR A 401 -0.80 10.53 7.57
C TYR A 401 0.01 9.24 7.49
N PHE A 402 1.20 9.33 6.90
CA PHE A 402 2.12 8.22 6.72
C PHE A 402 3.29 8.40 7.68
N LEU A 403 3.32 7.62 8.76
CA LEU A 403 4.48 7.53 9.65
C LEU A 403 5.59 6.78 8.92
N ARG A 404 6.73 7.42 8.70
CA ARG A 404 7.86 6.86 7.94
C ARG A 404 9.15 6.89 8.75
N ALA A 405 9.97 5.87 8.53
CA ALA A 405 11.35 5.88 9.01
C ALA A 405 12.21 6.84 8.17
N ARG A 406 13.26 7.38 8.79
CA ARG A 406 14.25 8.25 8.14
C ARG A 406 14.91 7.50 6.97
N PRO A 407 15.03 8.09 5.78
CA PRO A 407 15.61 7.42 4.60
C PRO A 407 17.01 6.84 4.84
N GLN A 408 17.83 7.50 5.66
CA GLN A 408 19.19 7.07 6.00
C GLN A 408 19.27 6.06 7.15
N ALA A 409 18.16 5.77 7.84
CA ALA A 409 18.15 4.85 8.96
C ALA A 409 18.47 3.42 8.50
N CYS A 410 19.25 2.71 9.31
CA CYS A 410 19.67 1.34 9.02
C CYS A 410 18.61 0.35 9.46
N LEU A 411 18.14 -0.52 8.56
CA LEU A 411 17.11 -1.53 8.84
C LEU A 411 17.68 -2.86 9.34
N ASN A 412 19.01 -3.03 9.30
CA ASN A 412 19.71 -4.23 9.76
C ASN A 412 20.83 -3.86 10.75
N PRO A 413 20.48 -3.33 11.94
CA PRO A 413 21.47 -2.85 12.91
C PRO A 413 22.36 -3.99 13.46
N THR A 414 21.85 -5.22 13.52
CA THR A 414 22.56 -6.41 14.04
C THR A 414 23.44 -7.12 13.01
N ARG A 415 23.60 -6.55 11.81
CA ARG A 415 24.39 -7.15 10.73
C ARG A 415 25.88 -7.31 11.13
N PRO A 416 26.60 -8.29 10.57
CA PRO A 416 28.07 -8.34 10.65
C PRO A 416 28.72 -7.07 10.11
N LYS A 417 29.87 -6.65 10.67
CA LYS A 417 30.54 -5.39 10.32
C LYS A 417 30.99 -5.29 8.86
N ASP A 418 31.23 -6.42 8.22
CA ASP A 418 31.61 -6.56 6.81
C ASP A 418 30.42 -6.48 5.84
N VAL A 419 29.18 -6.55 6.35
CA VAL A 419 27.96 -6.38 5.56
C VAL A 419 27.56 -4.89 5.54
N PRO A 420 27.36 -4.28 4.36
CA PRO A 420 26.88 -2.90 4.28
C PRO A 420 25.52 -2.70 4.99
N PRO A 421 25.29 -1.52 5.59
CA PRO A 421 23.96 -1.17 6.10
C PRO A 421 22.96 -1.17 4.95
N LEU A 422 21.81 -1.82 5.16
CA LEU A 422 20.64 -1.61 4.33
C LEU A 422 19.88 -0.43 4.91
N THR A 423 19.85 0.70 4.21
CA THR A 423 19.06 1.85 4.65
C THR A 423 17.60 1.72 4.22
N VAL A 424 16.72 2.53 4.82
CA VAL A 424 15.33 2.66 4.36
C VAL A 424 15.29 3.08 2.89
N ARG A 425 16.16 4.00 2.47
CA ARG A 425 16.29 4.42 1.07
C ARG A 425 16.64 3.24 0.17
N ASP A 426 17.59 2.41 0.56
CA ASP A 426 17.98 1.23 -0.21
C ASP A 426 16.83 0.22 -0.33
N LEU A 427 16.11 -0.04 0.76
CA LEU A 427 14.90 -0.87 0.73
C LEU A 427 13.89 -0.32 -0.29
N MET A 428 13.71 0.99 -0.32
CA MET A 428 12.72 1.62 -1.19
C MET A 428 13.15 1.60 -2.65
N GLU A 429 14.31 2.17 -2.95
CA GLU A 429 14.79 2.38 -4.32
C GLU A 429 15.21 1.05 -4.97
N GLU A 430 15.94 0.18 -4.27
CA GLU A 430 16.53 -1.03 -4.86
C GLU A 430 15.66 -2.27 -4.71
N ARG A 431 14.74 -2.29 -3.74
CA ARG A 431 13.77 -3.38 -3.58
C ARG A 431 12.41 -2.90 -4.04
N ILE A 432 11.69 -2.15 -3.23
CA ILE A 432 10.26 -1.92 -3.43
C ILE A 432 9.92 -1.30 -4.79
N PHE A 433 10.64 -0.28 -5.28
CA PHE A 433 10.33 0.33 -6.58
C PHE A 433 10.94 -0.43 -7.76
N LYS A 434 12.17 -0.91 -7.61
CA LYS A 434 12.88 -1.58 -8.71
C LYS A 434 12.40 -2.99 -8.96
N THR A 435 12.06 -3.77 -7.93
CA THR A 435 11.73 -5.19 -8.09
C THR A 435 10.23 -5.44 -8.21
N ARG A 436 9.36 -4.51 -7.79
CA ARG A 436 7.91 -4.74 -7.75
C ARG A 436 7.18 -4.14 -8.93
N PRO A 437 6.81 -4.94 -9.95
CA PRO A 437 6.28 -4.39 -11.17
C PRO A 437 4.90 -3.73 -10.97
N TRP A 438 4.13 -4.12 -9.95
CA TRP A 438 2.85 -3.48 -9.60
C TRP A 438 2.97 -2.10 -8.94
N ARG A 439 4.18 -1.64 -8.59
CA ARG A 439 4.42 -0.30 -8.04
C ARG A 439 5.02 0.68 -9.03
N ARG A 440 5.51 0.19 -10.16
CA ARG A 440 6.17 1.04 -11.15
C ARG A 440 5.15 1.98 -11.75
N GLU A 441 5.25 3.28 -11.45
CA GLU A 441 4.54 4.33 -12.18
C GLU A 441 5.43 4.75 -13.34
N ALA A 442 4.84 4.99 -14.52
CA ALA A 442 5.57 5.49 -15.68
C ALA A 442 6.15 6.91 -15.45
N SER A 443 5.81 7.59 -14.36
CA SER A 443 6.44 8.86 -13.99
C SER A 443 7.78 8.61 -13.32
N ALA A 444 8.84 8.99 -14.03
CA ALA A 444 10.24 9.03 -13.61
C ALA A 444 10.55 10.00 -12.43
N THR A 445 9.63 10.16 -11.49
CA THR A 445 9.91 10.85 -10.24
C THR A 445 10.42 9.83 -9.23
N THR A 446 11.69 9.98 -8.87
CA THR A 446 12.26 9.39 -7.67
C THR A 446 11.24 9.51 -6.54
N PRO A 447 11.00 8.43 -5.75
CA PRO A 447 10.03 8.51 -4.68
C PRO A 447 10.42 9.65 -3.74
N ASP A 448 9.43 10.44 -3.33
CA ASP A 448 9.63 11.58 -2.44
C ASP A 448 9.93 11.05 -1.01
N TYR A 449 11.20 10.69 -0.80
CA TYR A 449 11.86 10.29 0.46
C TYR A 449 12.87 11.31 0.98
#